data_AF-A0A239CP27-F1
#
_entry.id   AF-A0A239CP27-F1
#
_cell.length_a   1.000
_cell.length_b   1.000
_cell.length_c   1.000
_cell.angle_alpha   90.00
_cell.angle_beta   90.00
_cell.angle_gamma   90.00
#
_symmetry.space_group_name_H-M   'P 1'
#
loop_
_entity.id
_entity.type
_entity.pdbx_description
1 polymer ?
#
loop_
_entity_poly.entity_id
_entity_poly.type
_entity_poly.pdbx_seq_one_letter_code
_entity_poly.pdbx_strand_id
1 'polypeptide(L)'
;MTERREYSPAVLVHSESCADVANLRASGAALIPMVTPAIARAYRNARMHSCYHFTLQARGVVEAMQYPPHAFEESTVVYEDATMPLCRVCMGTHGALDRLILPPGVR
;
A
#
# COMPACT_ATOMS: atom_id res chain seq x y z
N MET A 1 16.58 18.96 0.53
CA MET A 1 15.87 18.37 -0.63
C MET A 1 15.40 17.00 -0.21
N THR A 2 14.11 16.71 -0.32
CA THR A 2 13.56 15.37 -0.02
C THR A 2 13.96 14.42 -1.15
N GLU A 3 14.56 13.29 -0.83
CA GLU A 3 14.91 12.26 -1.80
C GLU A 3 13.62 11.71 -2.44
N ARG A 4 13.53 11.74 -3.77
CA ARG A 4 12.37 11.21 -4.48
C ARG A 4 12.43 9.70 -4.56
N ARG A 5 11.28 9.02 -4.46
CA ARG A 5 11.16 7.57 -4.47
C ARG A 5 9.94 7.07 -5.24
N GLU A 6 10.03 5.81 -5.64
CA GLU A 6 8.88 5.03 -6.08
C GLU A 6 8.15 4.41 -4.89
N TYR A 7 6.84 4.22 -5.05
CA TYR A 7 5.96 3.58 -4.08
C TYR A 7 5.41 2.28 -4.68
N SER A 8 5.69 1.16 -4.02
CA SER A 8 5.00 -0.10 -4.31
C SER A 8 3.50 0.01 -3.98
N PRO A 9 2.64 -0.88 -4.52
CA PRO A 9 1.23 -0.96 -4.13
C PRO A 9 1.07 -1.00 -2.61
N ALA A 10 0.06 -0.29 -2.10
CA ALA A 10 -0.15 -0.12 -0.68
C ALA A 10 -0.48 -1.43 0.02
N VAL A 11 0.18 -1.65 1.14
CA VAL A 11 -0.15 -2.71 2.09
C VAL A 11 -1.36 -2.32 2.94
N LEU A 12 -1.99 -3.31 3.56
CA LEU A 12 -3.04 -3.10 4.56
C LEU A 12 -2.45 -3.37 5.96
N VAL A 13 -2.70 -2.47 6.90
CA VAL A 13 -2.17 -2.56 8.27
C VAL A 13 -3.30 -2.92 9.22
N HIS A 14 -3.09 -3.99 9.98
CA HIS A 14 -4.02 -4.49 10.98
C HIS A 14 -3.46 -4.39 12.39
N SER A 15 -4.36 -4.40 13.39
CA SER A 15 -3.96 -4.70 14.76
C SER A 15 -3.53 -6.16 14.89
N GLU A 16 -2.69 -6.45 15.88
CA GLU A 16 -2.23 -7.82 16.14
C GLU A 16 -3.38 -8.78 16.51
N SER A 17 -4.49 -8.23 17.03
CA SER A 17 -5.68 -8.96 17.48
C SER A 17 -6.82 -9.03 16.46
N CYS A 18 -6.59 -8.57 15.23
CA CYS A 18 -7.61 -8.59 14.18
C CYS A 18 -8.00 -10.04 13.80
N ALA A 19 -9.30 -10.27 13.60
CA ALA A 19 -9.81 -11.59 13.19
C ALA A 19 -9.23 -12.02 11.83
N ASP A 20 -9.06 -11.09 10.89
CA ASP A 20 -8.49 -11.40 9.56
C ASP A 20 -7.04 -11.86 9.66
N VAL A 21 -6.27 -11.30 10.61
CA VAL A 21 -4.89 -11.71 10.88
C VAL A 21 -4.84 -13.16 11.37
N ALA A 22 -5.82 -13.60 12.17
CA ALA A 22 -5.92 -14.99 12.58
C ALA A 22 -6.19 -15.92 11.38
N ASN A 23 -7.10 -15.52 10.49
CA ASN A 23 -7.41 -16.27 9.27
C ASN A 23 -6.21 -16.36 8.30
N LEU A 24 -5.49 -15.24 8.12
CA LEU A 24 -4.28 -15.19 7.29
C LEU A 24 -3.19 -16.11 7.84
N ARG A 25 -2.95 -16.08 9.16
CA ARG A 25 -2.00 -16.99 9.82
C ARG A 25 -2.41 -18.45 9.68
N ALA A 26 -3.70 -18.76 9.84
CA ALA A 26 -4.22 -20.10 9.62
C ALA A 26 -4.03 -20.58 8.17
N SER A 27 -4.01 -19.64 7.21
CA SER A 27 -3.71 -19.89 5.80
C SER A 27 -2.21 -19.96 5.49
N GLY A 28 -1.35 -19.89 6.52
CA GLY A 28 0.11 -20.01 6.40
C GLY A 28 0.85 -18.68 6.23
N ALA A 29 0.19 -17.53 6.32
CA ALA A 29 0.86 -16.24 6.21
C ALA A 29 1.75 -15.95 7.44
N ALA A 30 3.03 -15.71 7.21
CA ALA A 30 3.98 -15.29 8.24
C ALA A 30 3.86 -13.78 8.52
N LEU A 31 2.89 -13.40 9.36
CA LEU A 31 2.64 -12.00 9.72
C LEU A 31 3.41 -11.60 10.99
N ILE A 32 4.52 -10.88 10.78
CA ILE A 32 5.40 -10.39 11.84
C ILE A 32 4.91 -9.01 12.33
N PRO A 33 4.61 -8.85 13.63
CA PRO A 33 4.22 -7.55 14.15
C PRO A 33 5.39 -6.55 14.17
N MET A 34 5.12 -5.34 13.71
CA MET A 34 6.06 -4.23 13.62
C MET A 34 5.58 -3.07 14.50
N VAL A 35 6.52 -2.31 15.06
CA VAL A 35 6.19 -1.06 15.77
C VAL A 35 5.64 -0.02 14.81
N THR A 36 4.60 0.71 15.22
CA THR A 36 3.87 1.66 14.38
C THR A 36 4.75 2.69 13.68
N PRO A 37 5.76 3.31 14.34
CA PRO A 37 6.67 4.23 13.65
C PRO A 37 7.51 3.57 12.55
N ALA A 38 7.83 2.27 12.68
CA ALA A 38 8.56 1.55 11.64
C ALA A 38 7.65 1.28 10.43
N ILE A 39 6.39 0.92 10.67
CA ILE A 39 5.38 0.75 9.60
C ILE A 39 5.21 2.06 8.83
N ALA A 40 4.99 3.18 9.53
CA ALA A 40 4.78 4.49 8.91
C ALA A 40 5.99 4.95 8.06
N ARG A 41 7.22 4.59 8.47
CA ARG A 41 8.44 4.89 7.69
C ARG A 41 8.59 4.01 6.45
N ALA A 42 8.36 2.70 6.60
CA ALA A 42 8.53 1.73 5.53
C ALA A 42 7.42 1.81 4.48
N TYR A 43 6.18 1.99 4.91
CA TYR A 43 4.97 1.93 4.08
C TYR A 43 4.15 3.22 4.24
N ARG A 44 4.69 4.33 3.73
CA ARG A 44 4.06 5.66 3.85
C ARG A 44 2.71 5.78 3.16
N ASN A 45 2.47 4.95 2.14
CA ASN A 45 1.21 4.83 1.42
C ASN A 45 0.29 3.72 1.97
N ALA A 46 0.64 3.09 3.09
CA ALA A 46 -0.16 2.02 3.67
C ALA A 46 -1.58 2.47 4.00
N ARG A 47 -2.53 1.54 3.85
CA ARG A 47 -3.92 1.73 4.25
C ARG A 47 -4.14 1.11 5.62
N MET A 48 -4.97 1.76 6.43
CA MET A 48 -5.40 1.20 7.71
C MET A 48 -6.60 0.29 7.49
N HIS A 49 -6.56 -0.91 8.06
CA HIS A 49 -7.77 -1.67 8.29
C HIS A 49 -8.58 -1.00 9.42
N SER A 50 -9.88 -1.26 9.47
CA SER A 50 -10.79 -0.68 10.48
C SER A 50 -10.40 -1.02 11.92
N CYS A 51 -9.65 -2.11 12.12
CA CYS A 51 -9.15 -2.55 13.42
C CYS A 51 -7.89 -1.80 13.90
N TYR A 52 -7.29 -0.93 13.07
CA TYR A 52 -6.01 -0.30 13.32
C TYR A 52 -6.05 1.22 13.10
N HIS A 53 -5.33 1.96 13.94
CA HIS A 53 -5.12 3.39 13.80
C HIS A 53 -3.68 3.78 14.16
N PHE A 54 -2.98 4.49 13.28
CA PHE A 54 -1.57 4.83 13.48
C PHE A 54 -1.27 5.61 14.78
N THR A 55 -2.27 6.28 15.36
CA THR A 55 -2.09 7.05 16.60
C THR A 55 -2.52 6.32 17.87
N LEU A 56 -3.23 5.19 17.76
CA LEU A 56 -3.80 4.49 18.93
C LEU A 56 -3.04 3.19 19.25
N GLN A 57 -2.49 2.52 18.24
CA GLN A 57 -1.80 1.25 18.41
C GLN A 57 -0.28 1.45 18.40
N ALA A 58 0.43 0.79 19.33
CA ALA A 58 1.89 0.79 19.39
C ALA A 58 2.55 -0.11 18.33
N ARG A 59 1.83 -1.15 17.90
CA ARG A 59 2.28 -2.17 16.93
C ARG A 59 1.13 -2.59 16.03
N GLY A 60 1.47 -3.02 14.82
CA GLY A 60 0.53 -3.58 13.85
C GLY A 60 1.20 -4.68 13.03
N VAL A 61 0.40 -5.40 12.25
CA VAL A 61 0.91 -6.36 11.26
C VAL A 61 0.60 -5.84 9.86
N VAL A 62 1.50 -6.13 8.93
CA VAL A 62 1.41 -5.69 7.54
C VAL A 62 0.96 -6.85 6.67
N GLU A 63 -0.15 -6.67 5.97
CA GLU A 63 -0.65 -7.58 4.96
C GLU A 63 -0.30 -7.05 3.57
N ALA A 64 0.39 -7.89 2.77
CA ALA A 64 0.60 -7.61 1.36
C ALA A 64 -0.73 -7.81 0.61
N MET A 65 -1.24 -6.73 0.02
CA MET A 65 -2.47 -6.76 -0.75
C MET A 65 -2.20 -7.16 -2.20
N GLN A 66 -2.98 -8.11 -2.71
CA GLN A 66 -2.99 -8.39 -4.14
C GLN A 66 -4.05 -7.52 -4.83
N TYR A 67 -3.60 -6.48 -5.52
CA TYR A 67 -4.48 -5.66 -6.35
C TYR A 67 -4.69 -6.35 -7.70
N PRO A 68 -5.93 -6.58 -8.13
CA PRO A 68 -6.18 -7.08 -9.49
C PRO A 68 -5.67 -6.06 -10.52
N PRO A 69 -5.41 -6.50 -11.77
CA PRO A 69 -5.09 -5.58 -12.85
C PRO A 69 -6.14 -4.47 -12.96
N HIS A 70 -5.69 -3.23 -13.00
CA HIS A 70 -6.54 -2.04 -13.06
C HIS A 70 -5.88 -0.97 -13.93
N ALA A 71 -6.71 -0.12 -14.54
CA ALA A 71 -6.22 1.06 -15.23
C ALA A 71 -5.65 2.07 -14.21
N PHE A 72 -4.63 2.82 -14.63
CA PHE A 72 -4.12 3.92 -13.83
C PHE A 72 -5.17 5.03 -13.74
N GLU A 73 -5.51 5.40 -12.50
CA GLU A 73 -6.28 6.59 -12.17
C GLU A 73 -5.46 7.42 -11.20
N GLU A 74 -5.25 8.71 -11.47
CA GLU A 74 -4.42 9.54 -10.59
C GLU A 74 -5.09 9.75 -9.22
N SER A 75 -4.32 9.56 -8.14
CA SER A 75 -4.77 9.80 -6.77
C SER A 75 -4.77 11.29 -6.45
N THR A 76 -5.74 11.73 -5.64
CA THR A 76 -5.76 13.08 -5.07
C THR A 76 -4.78 13.23 -3.90
N VAL A 77 -4.24 12.13 -3.37
CA VAL A 77 -3.23 12.14 -2.32
C VAL A 77 -1.86 12.36 -2.96
N VAL A 78 -1.22 13.47 -2.59
CA VAL A 78 0.09 13.85 -3.12
C VAL A 78 1.16 13.62 -2.07
N TYR A 79 2.18 12.85 -2.44
CA TYR A 79 3.40 12.67 -1.66
C TYR A 79 4.52 13.47 -2.33
N GLU A 80 5.06 14.48 -1.63
CA GLU A 80 6.11 15.36 -2.17
C GLU A 80 7.38 14.62 -2.57
N ASP A 81 7.64 13.48 -1.94
CA ASP A 81 8.77 12.60 -2.20
C ASP A 81 8.46 11.54 -3.26
N ALA A 82 7.26 11.51 -3.87
CA ALA A 82 6.99 10.57 -4.96
C ALA A 82 7.68 11.01 -6.26
N THR A 83 8.30 10.06 -6.97
CA THR A 83 8.84 10.30 -8.32
C THR A 83 7.74 10.56 -9.35
N MET A 84 6.55 9.99 -9.13
CA MET A 84 5.39 10.03 -10.00
C MET A 84 4.10 10.11 -9.18
N PRO A 85 2.98 10.63 -9.73
CA PRO A 85 1.67 10.50 -9.11
C PRO A 85 1.31 9.05 -8.74
N LEU A 86 0.67 8.87 -7.60
CA LEU A 86 0.18 7.58 -7.12
C LEU A 86 -1.14 7.22 -7.84
N CYS A 87 -1.41 5.92 -7.97
CA CYS A 87 -2.70 5.41 -8.44
C CYS A 87 -3.75 5.49 -7.32
N ARG A 88 -4.97 5.94 -7.63
CA ARG A 88 -6.11 5.99 -6.70
C ARG A 88 -6.52 4.61 -6.18
N VAL A 89 -6.29 3.56 -6.96
CA VAL A 89 -6.74 2.19 -6.63
C VAL A 89 -5.74 1.48 -5.72
N CYS A 90 -4.48 1.38 -6.16
CA CYS A 90 -3.45 0.64 -5.42
C CYS A 90 -2.52 1.51 -4.60
N MET A 91 -2.58 2.84 -4.76
CA MET A 91 -1.69 3.82 -4.08
C MET A 91 -0.20 3.60 -4.35
N GLY A 92 0.16 2.83 -5.38
CA GLY A 92 1.53 2.72 -5.89
C GLY A 92 1.82 3.77 -6.96
N THR A 93 3.09 4.08 -7.17
CA THR A 93 3.53 4.83 -8.36
C THR A 93 3.54 3.89 -9.57
N HIS A 94 2.91 4.32 -10.65
CA HIS A 94 2.92 3.62 -11.93
C HIS A 94 3.87 4.30 -12.91
N GLY A 95 4.57 3.51 -13.74
CA GLY A 95 5.49 4.03 -14.75
C GLY A 95 4.77 4.76 -15.89
N ALA A 96 5.51 5.52 -16.70
CA ALA A 96 4.94 6.26 -17.84
C ALA A 96 4.22 5.35 -18.86
N LEU A 97 4.65 4.08 -18.99
CA LEU A 97 4.02 3.10 -19.87
C LEU A 97 2.65 2.62 -19.37
N ASP A 98 2.42 2.57 -18.06
CA ASP A 98 1.13 2.18 -17.48
C ASP A 98 0.05 3.25 -17.66
N ARG A 99 0.46 4.47 -18.02
CA ARG A 99 -0.42 5.60 -18.36
C ARG A 99 -0.82 5.63 -19.83
N LEU A 100 -0.13 4.88 -20.68
CA LEU A 100 -0.47 4.78 -22.09
C LEU A 100 -1.67 3.85 -22.23
N ILE A 101 -2.86 4.44 -22.37
CA ILE A 101 -3.99 3.73 -22.96
C ILE A 101 -3.61 3.51 -24.42
N LEU A 102 -3.07 2.32 -24.74
CA LEU A 102 -2.82 1.95 -26.13
C LEU A 102 -4.17 1.82 -26.85
N PRO A 103 -4.33 2.41 -28.05
CA PRO A 103 -5.52 2.19 -28.85
C PRO A 103 -5.72 0.69 -29.14
N PRO A 104 -6.96 0.21 -29.31
CA PRO A 104 -7.18 -1.16 -29.75
C PRO A 104 -6.47 -1.39 -31.09
N GLY A 105 -5.51 -2.32 -31.14
CA GLY A 105 -4.80 -2.69 -32.37
C GLY A 105 -3.27 -2.62 -32.33
N VAL A 106 -2.66 -2.21 -31.21
CA VAL A 106 -1.20 -2.25 -31.03
C VAL A 106 -0.84 -3.38 -30.06
N ARG A 107 -0.58 -4.58 -30.59
CA ARG A 107 0.09 -5.70 -29.91
C ARG A 107 1.03 -6.40 -30.87
#